data_AF-A0A842LUT8-F1
#
_entry.id   AF-A0A842LUT8-F1
#
_cell.length_a   1.000
_cell.length_b   1.000
_cell.length_c   1.000
_cell.angle_alpha   90.00
_cell.angle_beta   90.00
_cell.angle_gamma   90.00
#
_symmetry.space_group_name_H-M   'P 1'
#
loop_
_entity.id
_entity.type
_entity.pdbx_description
1 polymer ?
#
loop_
_entity_poly.entity_id
_entity_poly.type
_entity_poly.pdbx_seq_one_letter_code
_entity_poly.pdbx_strand_id
1 'polypeptide(L)'
;MSLSEKQKMLAGQLYHAGCPELQAEQAANRHWMHRYNNSVDQPNEARHGLLEEHFGSVGSGVVIRPPFHCDYGYNISVGTNTFMNFNCVILDVLPVRIGADCQIAPGPAVCAGGEGIEVSPVILIHHLFQTAAAGGDIRGYYRCP
;
A
#
# COMPACT_ATOMS: atom_id res chain seq x y z
N MET A 1 -13.64 15.12 -24.19
CA MET A 1 -14.35 14.79 -22.94
C MET A 1 -13.46 15.21 -21.78
N SER A 2 -14.01 15.83 -20.74
CA SER A 2 -13.26 16.11 -19.51
C SER A 2 -12.93 14.80 -18.80
N LEU A 3 -11.72 14.69 -18.24
CA LEU A 3 -11.33 13.55 -17.41
C LEU A 3 -12.22 13.45 -16.17
N SER A 4 -12.53 12.22 -15.73
CA SER A 4 -13.13 11.99 -14.41
C SER A 4 -12.15 12.36 -13.28
N GLU A 5 -12.65 12.54 -12.07
CA GLU A 5 -11.79 12.84 -10.91
C GLU A 5 -10.81 11.70 -10.62
N LYS A 6 -11.22 10.43 -10.82
CA LYS A 6 -10.32 9.29 -10.75
C LYS A 6 -9.23 9.33 -11.81
N GLN A 7 -9.56 9.68 -13.05
CA GLN A 7 -8.56 9.81 -14.12
C GLN A 7 -7.56 10.94 -13.82
N LYS A 8 -8.03 12.06 -13.25
CA LYS A 8 -7.16 13.15 -12.79
C LYS A 8 -6.25 12.69 -11.65
N MET A 9 -6.80 11.98 -10.66
CA MET A 9 -6.06 11.39 -9.54
C MET A 9 -4.91 10.50 -10.03
N LEU A 10 -5.22 9.52 -10.89
CA LEU A 10 -4.24 8.59 -11.44
C LEU A 10 -3.20 9.26 -12.35
N ALA A 11 -3.57 10.39 -12.97
CA ALA A 11 -2.65 11.22 -13.76
C ALA A 11 -1.85 12.22 -12.91
N GLY A 12 -1.99 12.22 -11.58
CA GLY A 12 -1.32 13.16 -10.68
C GLY A 12 -1.80 14.61 -10.82
N GLN A 13 -2.96 14.83 -11.43
CA GLN A 13 -3.57 16.15 -11.59
C GLN A 13 -4.39 16.52 -10.35
N LEU A 14 -4.67 17.81 -10.17
CA LEU A 14 -5.61 18.25 -9.13
C LEU A 14 -6.99 17.61 -9.36
N TYR A 15 -7.53 17.00 -8.32
CA TYR A 15 -8.79 16.27 -8.35
C TYR A 15 -9.58 16.49 -7.05
N HIS A 16 -10.88 16.21 -7.10
CA HIS A 16 -11.78 16.28 -5.96
C HIS A 16 -11.93 14.90 -5.29
N ALA A 17 -11.17 14.65 -4.23
CA ALA A 17 -11.22 13.40 -3.45
C ALA A 17 -12.61 13.10 -2.82
N GLY A 18 -13.43 14.13 -2.63
CA GLY A 18 -14.80 14.02 -2.12
C GLY A 18 -15.84 13.65 -3.18
N CYS A 19 -15.46 13.36 -4.43
CA CYS A 19 -16.42 12.99 -5.46
C CYS A 19 -17.09 11.63 -5.14
N PRO A 20 -18.35 11.42 -5.57
CA PRO A 20 -19.08 10.19 -5.27
C PRO A 20 -18.36 8.90 -5.70
N GLU A 21 -17.63 8.94 -6.82
CA GLU A 21 -16.84 7.82 -7.34
C GLU A 21 -15.78 7.37 -6.33
N LEU A 22 -14.90 8.28 -5.91
CA LEU A 22 -13.80 7.97 -4.98
C LEU A 22 -14.30 7.64 -3.57
N GLN A 23 -15.39 8.26 -3.14
CA GLN A 23 -16.02 7.94 -1.85
C GLN A 23 -16.62 6.52 -1.82
N ALA A 24 -17.21 6.07 -2.94
CA ALA A 24 -17.72 4.71 -3.06
C ALA A 24 -16.58 3.68 -3.02
N GLU A 25 -15.46 3.97 -3.67
CA GLU A 25 -14.27 3.10 -3.63
C GLU A 25 -13.65 3.02 -2.23
N GLN A 26 -13.49 4.16 -1.54
CA GLN A 26 -13.03 4.17 -0.15
C GLN A 26 -13.98 3.41 0.78
N ALA A 27 -15.30 3.47 0.51
CA ALA A 27 -16.27 2.68 1.26
C ALA A 27 -16.08 1.18 1.04
N ALA A 28 -15.88 0.73 -0.20
CA ALA A 28 -15.59 -0.67 -0.51
C ALA A 28 -14.28 -1.12 0.16
N ASN A 29 -13.22 -0.31 0.08
CA ASN A 29 -11.95 -0.57 0.76
C ASN A 29 -12.12 -0.69 2.28
N ARG A 30 -12.92 0.16 2.94
CA ARG A 30 -13.22 0.01 4.38
C ARG A 30 -13.84 -1.34 4.73
N HIS A 31 -14.74 -1.87 3.90
CA HIS A 31 -15.33 -3.19 4.13
C HIS A 31 -14.28 -4.29 3.97
N TRP A 32 -13.44 -4.20 2.94
CA TRP A 32 -12.34 -5.14 2.76
C TRP A 32 -11.36 -5.10 3.94
N MET A 33 -10.91 -3.90 4.36
CA MET A 33 -10.01 -3.72 5.50
C MET A 33 -10.60 -4.31 6.77
N HIS A 34 -11.91 -4.16 6.99
CA HIS A 34 -12.58 -4.79 8.12
C HIS A 34 -12.49 -6.32 8.04
N ARG A 35 -12.74 -6.95 6.88
CA ARG A 35 -12.59 -8.41 6.73
C ARG A 35 -11.15 -8.85 6.95
N TYR A 36 -10.20 -8.16 6.33
CA TYR A 36 -8.78 -8.48 6.43
C TYR A 36 -8.27 -8.34 7.88
N ASN A 37 -8.61 -7.25 8.56
CA ASN A 37 -8.13 -7.01 9.92
C ASN A 37 -8.74 -7.95 10.97
N ASN A 38 -9.93 -8.49 10.70
CA ASN A 38 -10.55 -9.52 11.54
C ASN A 38 -10.17 -10.97 11.15
N SER A 39 -9.21 -11.16 10.24
CA SER A 39 -8.75 -12.48 9.78
C SER A 39 -7.53 -13.03 10.53
N VAL A 40 -7.20 -12.48 11.71
CA VAL A 40 -5.97 -12.82 12.47
C VAL A 40 -5.87 -14.31 12.81
N ASP A 41 -7.00 -14.97 13.06
CA ASP A 41 -7.05 -16.40 13.40
C ASP A 41 -7.07 -17.32 12.17
N GLN A 42 -7.14 -16.76 10.96
CA GLN A 42 -7.14 -17.55 9.73
C GLN A 42 -5.71 -18.00 9.34
N PRO A 43 -5.57 -19.08 8.55
CA PRO A 43 -4.30 -19.44 7.96
C PRO A 43 -3.74 -18.34 7.05
N ASN A 44 -2.42 -18.29 6.87
CA ASN A 44 -1.77 -17.34 5.96
C ASN A 44 -2.29 -17.44 4.52
N GLU A 45 -2.58 -18.65 4.05
CA GLU A 45 -3.12 -18.89 2.70
C GLU A 45 -4.50 -18.26 2.50
N ALA A 46 -5.39 -18.37 3.50
CA ALA A 46 -6.71 -17.72 3.44
C ALA A 46 -6.57 -16.19 3.43
N ARG A 47 -5.65 -15.64 4.22
CA ARG A 47 -5.31 -14.21 4.17
C ARG A 47 -4.68 -13.80 2.85
N HIS A 48 -3.89 -14.67 2.24
CA HIS A 48 -3.28 -14.42 0.93
C HIS A 48 -4.36 -14.22 -0.13
N GLY A 49 -5.39 -15.07 -0.15
CA GLY A 49 -6.53 -14.90 -1.05
C GLY A 49 -7.27 -13.56 -0.86
N LEU A 50 -7.36 -13.06 0.39
CA LEU A 50 -7.92 -11.72 0.65
C LEU A 50 -7.04 -10.60 0.07
N LEU A 51 -5.72 -10.77 0.07
CA LEU A 51 -4.80 -9.82 -0.56
C LEU A 51 -4.94 -9.84 -2.09
N GLU A 52 -5.00 -11.02 -2.70
CA GLU A 52 -5.20 -11.19 -4.14
C GLU A 52 -6.54 -10.63 -4.64
N GLU A 53 -7.59 -10.66 -3.80
CA GLU A 53 -8.90 -10.08 -4.11
C GLU A 53 -8.83 -8.55 -4.29
N HIS A 54 -7.92 -7.87 -3.58
CA HIS A 54 -8.01 -6.42 -3.39
C HIS A 54 -6.80 -5.63 -3.89
N PHE A 55 -5.61 -6.23 -3.91
CA PHE A 55 -4.40 -5.59 -4.41
C PHE A 55 -4.29 -5.73 -5.93
N GLY A 56 -3.57 -4.80 -6.56
CA GLY A 56 -3.31 -4.86 -7.99
C GLY A 56 -2.44 -6.08 -8.38
N SER A 57 -1.50 -6.48 -7.50
CA SER A 57 -0.79 -7.76 -7.62
C SER A 57 -0.17 -8.19 -6.30
N VAL A 58 -0.10 -9.51 -6.09
CA VAL A 58 0.49 -10.12 -4.89
C VAL A 58 1.36 -11.30 -5.33
N GLY A 59 2.64 -11.27 -4.97
CA GLY A 59 3.56 -12.37 -5.23
C GLY A 59 3.38 -13.52 -4.24
N SER A 60 3.77 -14.73 -4.62
CA SER A 60 3.78 -15.90 -3.74
C SER A 60 4.55 -15.65 -2.45
N GLY A 61 4.05 -16.16 -1.33
CA GLY A 61 4.74 -16.07 -0.02
C GLY A 61 4.63 -14.70 0.65
N VAL A 62 3.83 -13.77 0.12
CA VAL A 62 3.54 -12.51 0.79
C VAL A 62 2.73 -12.74 2.06
N VAL A 63 3.20 -12.13 3.16
CA VAL A 63 2.54 -12.16 4.47
C VAL A 63 2.45 -10.75 5.01
N ILE A 64 1.22 -10.27 5.21
CA ILE A 64 0.95 -9.00 5.87
C ILE A 64 0.23 -9.32 7.19
N ARG A 65 0.73 -8.76 8.29
CA ARG A 65 0.11 -8.96 9.61
C ARG A 65 -0.98 -7.91 9.85
N PRO A 66 -2.21 -8.33 10.18
CA PRO A 66 -3.22 -7.43 10.70
C PRO A 66 -2.77 -6.72 12.00
N PRO A 67 -3.26 -5.48 12.26
CA PRO A 67 -4.10 -4.68 11.37
C PRO A 67 -3.26 -3.97 10.29
N PHE A 68 -3.85 -3.85 9.11
CA PHE A 68 -3.30 -3.17 7.92
C PHE A 68 -4.28 -2.09 7.46
N HIS A 69 -3.74 -0.99 6.91
CA HIS A 69 -4.53 0.15 6.43
C HIS A 69 -4.05 0.61 5.05
N CYS A 70 -4.99 0.90 4.16
CA CYS A 70 -4.73 1.53 2.86
C CYS A 70 -5.88 2.46 2.43
N ASP A 71 -5.67 3.29 1.40
CA ASP A 71 -6.70 4.21 0.89
C ASP A 71 -7.64 3.51 -0.11
N TYR A 72 -7.09 2.70 -1.01
CA TYR A 72 -7.81 2.04 -2.10
C TYR A 72 -7.51 0.53 -2.22
N GLY A 73 -6.26 0.12 -1.96
CA GLY A 73 -5.73 -1.24 -2.09
C GLY A 73 -5.32 -1.63 -3.51
N TYR A 74 -6.16 -1.36 -4.52
CA TYR A 74 -5.94 -1.81 -5.90
C TYR A 74 -4.71 -1.18 -6.57
N ASN A 75 -4.18 -0.07 -6.03
CA ASN A 75 -2.96 0.56 -6.53
C ASN A 75 -1.69 -0.07 -5.94
N ILE A 76 -1.82 -1.03 -5.01
CA ILE A 76 -0.69 -1.68 -4.35
C ILE A 76 -0.29 -2.95 -5.12
N SER A 77 1.00 -3.10 -5.36
CA SER A 77 1.61 -4.30 -5.94
C SER A 77 2.75 -4.77 -5.06
N VAL A 78 2.78 -6.06 -4.71
CA VAL A 78 3.76 -6.62 -3.78
C VAL A 78 4.47 -7.82 -4.42
N GLY A 79 5.80 -7.80 -4.42
CA GLY A 79 6.64 -8.91 -4.90
C GLY A 79 6.66 -10.12 -3.97
N THR A 80 7.22 -11.22 -4.46
CA THR A 80 7.27 -12.51 -3.75
C THR A 80 8.04 -12.44 -2.43
N ASN A 81 7.72 -13.32 -1.48
CA ASN A 81 8.41 -13.47 -0.18
C ASN A 81 8.49 -12.18 0.65
N THR A 82 7.59 -11.23 0.43
CA THR A 82 7.58 -9.98 1.18
C THR A 82 6.76 -10.12 2.46
N PHE A 83 7.32 -9.67 3.58
CA PHE A 83 6.68 -9.66 4.88
C PHE A 83 6.43 -8.23 5.34
N MET A 84 5.22 -7.95 5.82
CA MET A 84 4.86 -6.69 6.47
C MET A 84 4.32 -6.96 7.86
N ASN A 85 4.91 -6.30 8.85
CA ASN A 85 4.48 -6.43 10.22
C ASN A 85 3.18 -5.65 10.49
N PHE A 86 2.65 -5.81 11.71
CA PHE A 86 1.38 -5.18 12.11
C PHE A 86 1.45 -3.65 12.06
N ASN A 87 0.28 -3.01 11.92
CA ASN A 87 0.11 -1.56 11.86
C ASN A 87 0.77 -0.91 10.63
N CYS A 88 0.93 -1.64 9.53
CA CYS A 88 1.38 -1.04 8.26
C CYS A 88 0.28 -0.13 7.68
N VAL A 89 0.67 1.06 7.21
CA VAL A 89 -0.21 2.04 6.56
C VAL A 89 0.37 2.41 5.19
N ILE A 90 -0.40 2.21 4.12
CA ILE A 90 0.00 2.54 2.74
C ILE A 90 -1.02 3.50 2.13
N LEU A 91 -0.59 4.72 1.79
CA LEU A 91 -1.44 5.71 1.13
C LEU A 91 -1.32 5.56 -0.39
N ASP A 92 -2.23 4.78 -1.00
CA ASP A 92 -2.15 4.35 -2.39
C ASP A 92 -3.08 5.14 -3.33
N VAL A 93 -3.04 6.48 -3.23
CA VAL A 93 -3.68 7.39 -4.21
C VAL A 93 -3.09 7.19 -5.63
N LEU A 94 -1.79 6.89 -5.68
CA LEU A 94 -1.05 6.53 -6.90
C LEU A 94 -0.50 5.10 -6.76
N PRO A 95 -0.11 4.46 -7.89
CA PRO A 95 0.48 3.12 -7.86
C PRO A 95 1.67 2.99 -6.90
N VAL A 96 1.59 2.03 -5.98
CA VAL A 96 2.63 1.65 -5.02
C VAL A 96 3.19 0.29 -5.42
N ARG A 97 4.51 0.18 -5.59
CA ARG A 97 5.18 -1.09 -5.91
C ARG A 97 6.18 -1.44 -4.82
N ILE A 98 5.99 -2.59 -4.21
CA ILE A 98 6.88 -3.19 -3.22
C ILE A 98 7.58 -4.37 -3.88
N GLY A 99 8.90 -4.44 -3.75
CA GLY A 99 9.73 -5.47 -4.38
C GLY A 99 9.52 -6.87 -3.80
N ALA A 100 10.31 -7.81 -4.31
CA ALA A 100 10.44 -9.15 -3.72
C ALA A 100 11.41 -9.12 -2.52
N ASP A 101 11.25 -10.10 -1.63
CA ASP A 101 12.11 -10.35 -0.46
C ASP A 101 12.21 -9.12 0.49
N CYS A 102 11.17 -8.29 0.54
CA CYS A 102 11.12 -7.12 1.42
C CYS A 102 10.67 -7.51 2.83
N GLN A 103 11.25 -6.87 3.84
CA GLN A 103 10.87 -7.02 5.25
C GLN A 103 10.50 -5.63 5.80
N ILE A 104 9.21 -5.42 6.09
CA ILE A 104 8.69 -4.15 6.59
C ILE A 104 8.35 -4.30 8.08
N ALA A 105 9.04 -3.52 8.91
CA ALA A 105 8.84 -3.49 10.36
C ALA A 105 7.48 -2.86 10.74
N PRO A 106 7.03 -3.01 12.01
CA PRO A 106 5.77 -2.41 12.45
C PRO A 106 5.73 -0.88 12.29
N GLY A 107 4.53 -0.32 12.47
CA GLY A 107 4.28 1.10 12.76
C GLY A 107 5.34 1.74 13.69
N PRO A 108 5.44 3.09 13.77
CA PRO A 108 6.70 3.83 14.03
C PRO A 108 7.52 3.19 15.14
N ALA A 109 8.45 2.33 14.75
CA ALA A 109 9.31 1.59 15.66
C ALA A 109 10.72 2.15 15.50
N VAL A 110 11.23 2.72 16.58
CA VAL A 110 12.66 2.98 16.75
C VAL A 110 13.35 1.62 16.85
N CYS A 111 14.06 1.22 15.80
CA CYS A 111 14.90 0.03 15.83
C CYS A 111 16.19 0.36 16.61
N ALA A 112 16.28 -0.10 17.85
CA ALA A 112 17.53 -0.09 18.61
C ALA A 112 18.43 -1.22 18.09
N GLY A 113 19.34 -0.89 17.16
CA GLY A 113 20.44 -1.78 16.78
C GLY A 113 20.88 -1.64 15.32
N GLY A 114 22.03 -0.99 15.13
CA GLY A 114 22.86 -1.13 13.92
C GLY A 114 22.44 -0.28 12.72
N GLU A 115 23.13 0.85 12.56
CA GLU A 115 23.31 1.62 11.33
C GLU A 115 22.05 2.00 10.52
N GLY A 116 21.49 3.17 10.86
CA GLY A 116 20.93 4.09 9.87
C GLY A 116 19.74 3.61 9.06
N ILE A 117 18.65 3.19 9.70
CA ILE A 117 17.36 2.98 9.04
C ILE A 117 16.36 3.98 9.63
N GLU A 118 16.04 5.02 8.88
CA GLU A 118 14.91 5.89 9.19
C GLU A 118 13.63 5.17 8.74
N VAL A 119 13.11 4.31 9.63
CA VAL A 119 11.83 3.61 9.44
C VAL A 119 10.70 4.60 9.70
N SER A 120 10.30 5.33 8.66
CA SER A 120 9.02 6.02 8.70
C SER A 120 7.92 5.02 8.29
N PRO A 121 7.07 4.57 9.22
CA PRO A 121 6.03 3.55 9.02
C PRO A 121 4.83 4.02 8.17
N VAL A 122 4.88 5.27 7.71
CA VAL A 122 3.98 5.75 6.71
C VAL A 122 4.79 5.70 5.44
N ILE A 123 4.49 4.77 4.54
CA ILE A 123 4.85 4.97 3.13
C ILE A 123 3.92 6.10 2.65
N LEU A 124 4.21 7.32 3.10
CA LEU A 124 3.74 8.55 2.51
C LEU A 124 4.50 8.61 1.19
N ILE A 125 3.89 8.15 0.10
CA ILE A 125 4.17 8.78 -1.18
C ILE A 125 3.51 10.16 -1.12
N HIS A 126 4.09 11.03 -0.30
CA HIS A 126 3.85 12.45 -0.31
C HIS A 126 5.17 13.16 -0.57
N HIS A 127 5.93 12.63 -1.52
CA HIS A 127 6.76 13.48 -2.33
C HIS A 127 5.94 13.96 -3.53
N LEU A 128 5.32 15.11 -3.26
CA LEU A 128 5.13 16.19 -4.20
C LEU A 128 4.07 15.95 -5.28
N PHE A 129 2.94 16.63 -5.09
CA PHE A 129 2.15 17.32 -6.12
C PHE A 129 2.99 18.28 -7.02
N GLN A 130 4.32 18.14 -7.08
CA GLN A 130 5.24 18.91 -7.92
C GLN A 130 6.21 18.06 -8.76
N THR A 131 6.18 16.72 -8.69
CA THR A 131 7.05 15.85 -9.53
C THR A 131 6.27 14.89 -10.44
N ALA A 132 5.01 15.18 -10.75
CA ALA A 132 4.25 14.46 -11.79
C ALA A 132 4.72 14.74 -13.24
N ALA A 133 5.90 15.34 -13.43
CA ALA A 133 6.47 15.69 -14.73
C ALA A 133 7.57 14.72 -15.22
N ALA A 134 8.01 13.75 -14.41
CA ALA A 134 9.04 12.80 -14.82
C ALA A 134 8.58 11.39 -14.48
N GLY A 135 8.32 10.55 -15.48
CA GLY A 135 7.86 9.16 -15.32
C GLY A 135 8.84 8.27 -14.56
N GLY A 136 8.91 8.46 -13.24
CA GLY A 136 9.82 7.79 -12.33
C GLY A 136 9.30 6.43 -11.93
N ASP A 137 10.03 5.40 -12.34
CA ASP A 137 10.02 4.08 -11.71
C ASP A 137 10.47 4.27 -10.25
N ILE A 138 9.57 4.13 -9.27
CA ILE A 138 9.91 4.22 -7.86
C ILE A 138 10.68 2.95 -7.49
N ARG A 139 11.98 2.95 -7.80
CA ARG A 139 12.93 1.96 -7.28
C ARG A 139 13.31 2.33 -5.87
N GLY A 140 12.39 2.09 -4.93
CA GLY A 140 12.75 1.98 -3.53
C GLY A 140 13.62 0.74 -3.37
N TYR A 141 14.95 0.92 -3.40
CA TYR A 141 15.89 -0.14 -3.05
C TYR A 141 15.73 -0.45 -1.56
N TYR A 142 14.83 -1.36 -1.22
CA TYR A 142 14.82 -2.02 0.08
C TYR A 142 15.46 -3.39 -0.08
N ARG A 143 16.80 -3.39 -0.06
CA ARG A 143 17.58 -4.60 0.14
C ARG A 143 18.09 -4.55 1.57
N CYS A 144 17.36 -5.17 2.50
CA CYS A 144 17.98 -5.60 3.76
C CYS A 144 18.78 -6.89 3.43
N PRO A 145 19.95 -7.13 4.04
CA PRO A 145 21.01 -7.98 3.51
C PRO A 145 20.60 -9.41 3.16
#